data_AF-A0A5C4VJ46-F1
#
_entry.id   AF-A0A5C4VJ46-F1
#
_cell.length_a   1.000
_cell.length_b   1.000
_cell.length_c   1.000
_cell.angle_alpha   90.00
_cell.angle_beta   90.00
_cell.angle_gamma   90.00
#
_symmetry.space_group_name_H-M   'P 1'
#
loop_
_entity.id
_entity.type
_entity.pdbx_description
1 polymer ?
#
loop_
_entity_poly.entity_id
_entity_poly.type
_entity_poly.pdbx_seq_one_letter_code
_entity_poly.pdbx_strand_id
1 'polypeptide(L)'
;MVARLALAAAQGEATTATRPQARAEDELHQARADRDLQRERAVTAEQQALATQAERERAAEQVRELRDRPAAAQTASGLVLPELADLNGDIGDGVRGVILPEAGIALARQPDGAVVLHHQGRRIRLGDPAHAPAHGRALAAGLLAVCSR
;
A
#
# COMPACT_ATOMS: atom_id res chain seq x y z
N MET A 1 -19.76 85.36 7.59
CA MET A 1 -20.36 84.14 6.99
C MET A 1 -19.38 83.38 6.08
N VAL A 2 -18.37 84.02 5.48
CA VAL A 2 -17.38 83.39 4.57
C VAL A 2 -16.47 82.35 5.25
N ALA A 3 -16.08 82.55 6.51
CA ALA A 3 -15.15 81.64 7.21
C ALA A 3 -15.68 80.21 7.45
N ARG A 4 -17.01 80.03 7.56
CA ARG A 4 -17.62 78.70 7.74
C ARG A 4 -17.64 77.86 6.46
N LEU A 5 -17.71 78.49 5.29
CA LEU A 5 -17.67 77.81 3.99
C LEU A 5 -16.26 77.31 3.65
N ALA A 6 -15.22 78.08 4.00
CA ALA A 6 -13.83 77.67 3.79
C ALA A 6 -13.43 76.46 4.67
N LEU A 7 -13.93 76.39 5.91
CA LEU A 7 -13.67 75.26 6.81
C LEU A 7 -14.35 73.97 6.34
N ALA A 8 -15.57 74.06 5.82
CA ALA A 8 -16.30 72.91 5.29
C ALA A 8 -15.66 72.36 4.00
N ALA A 9 -15.14 73.24 3.12
CA ALA A 9 -14.41 72.83 1.92
C ALA A 9 -13.10 72.11 2.27
N ALA A 10 -12.31 72.67 3.20
CA ALA A 10 -11.06 72.05 3.67
C ALA A 10 -11.30 70.70 4.38
N GLN A 11 -12.41 70.57 5.13
CA GLN A 11 -12.79 69.29 5.75
C GLN A 11 -13.29 68.26 4.73
N GLY A 12 -13.98 68.68 3.67
CA GLY A 12 -14.41 67.82 2.56
C GLY A 12 -13.23 67.29 1.73
N GLU A 13 -12.21 68.13 1.50
CA GLU A 13 -10.99 67.73 0.78
C GLU A 13 -10.09 66.81 1.63
N ALA A 14 -9.95 67.09 2.94
CA ALA A 14 -9.20 66.22 3.84
C ALA A 14 -9.84 64.82 4.01
N THR A 15 -11.17 64.74 4.05
CA THR A 15 -11.92 63.47 4.17
C THR A 15 -12.00 62.68 2.85
N THR A 16 -11.91 63.36 1.71
CA THR A 16 -11.86 62.69 0.40
C THR A 16 -10.47 62.16 0.08
N ALA A 17 -9.40 62.78 0.58
CA ALA A 17 -8.03 62.27 0.44
C ALA A 17 -7.71 61.07 1.36
N THR A 18 -8.31 60.99 2.56
CA THR A 18 -8.07 59.90 3.52
C THR A 18 -8.82 58.60 3.20
N ARG A 19 -9.99 58.67 2.55
CA ARG A 19 -10.76 57.47 2.14
C ARG A 19 -10.03 56.54 1.15
N PRO A 20 -9.37 57.01 0.07
CA PRO A 20 -8.63 56.14 -0.83
C PRO A 20 -7.36 55.59 -0.19
N GLN A 21 -6.73 56.33 0.72
CA GLN A 21 -5.57 55.82 1.48
C GLN A 21 -5.96 54.69 2.42
N ALA A 22 -7.05 54.85 3.20
CA ALA A 22 -7.55 53.79 4.07
C ALA A 22 -7.94 52.51 3.29
N ARG A 23 -8.55 52.66 2.11
CA ARG A 23 -8.87 51.51 1.24
C ARG A 23 -7.62 50.81 0.71
N ALA A 24 -6.60 51.55 0.30
CA ALA A 24 -5.35 50.97 -0.17
C ALA A 24 -4.60 50.25 0.96
N GLU A 25 -4.65 50.76 2.19
CA GLU A 25 -4.10 50.11 3.37
C GLU A 25 -4.85 48.82 3.71
N ASP A 26 -6.19 48.84 3.65
CA ASP A 26 -7.02 47.65 3.86
C ASP A 26 -6.74 46.57 2.79
N GLU A 27 -6.61 46.96 1.51
CA GLU A 27 -6.26 46.04 0.42
C GLU A 27 -4.86 45.41 0.62
N LEU A 28 -3.88 46.20 1.07
CA LEU A 28 -2.53 45.70 1.39
C LEU A 28 -2.56 44.76 2.60
N HIS A 29 -3.36 45.06 3.62
CA HIS A 29 -3.55 44.18 4.77
C HIS A 29 -4.21 42.86 4.37
N GLN A 30 -5.22 42.91 3.50
CA GLN A 30 -5.90 41.74 2.98
C GLN A 30 -4.95 40.87 2.15
N ALA A 31 -4.17 41.47 1.24
CA ALA A 31 -3.19 40.75 0.43
C ALA A 31 -2.08 40.09 1.27
N ARG A 32 -1.69 40.72 2.38
CA ARG A 32 -0.74 40.12 3.34
C ARG A 32 -1.36 38.92 4.06
N ALA A 33 -2.59 39.06 4.56
CA ALA A 33 -3.30 37.98 5.23
C ALA A 33 -3.51 36.78 4.30
N ASP A 34 -3.89 37.02 3.04
CA ASP A 34 -4.07 35.96 2.04
C ASP A 34 -2.74 35.24 1.73
N ARG A 35 -1.63 35.98 1.63
CA ARG A 35 -0.31 35.39 1.40
C ARG A 35 0.15 34.55 2.59
N ASP A 36 -0.10 35.02 3.81
CA ASP A 36 0.30 34.29 5.02
C ASP A 36 -0.54 33.01 5.17
N LEU A 37 -1.84 33.07 4.87
CA LEU A 37 -2.71 31.90 4.79
C LEU A 37 -2.26 30.89 3.71
N GLN A 38 -1.82 31.37 2.55
CA GLN A 38 -1.25 30.52 1.50
C GLN A 38 0.04 29.83 1.95
N ARG A 39 0.90 30.54 2.68
CA ARG A 39 2.13 29.97 3.25
C ARG A 39 1.82 28.89 4.28
N GLU A 40 0.88 29.12 5.19
CA GLU A 40 0.47 28.13 6.18
C GLU A 40 -0.10 26.86 5.51
N ARG A 41 -0.91 27.02 4.47
CA ARG A 41 -1.43 25.88 3.69
C ARG A 41 -0.32 25.10 3.00
N ALA A 42 0.66 25.80 2.42
CA ALA A 42 1.80 25.15 1.76
C ALA A 42 2.66 24.35 2.75
N VAL A 43 2.97 24.92 3.92
CA VAL A 43 3.71 24.24 4.99
C VAL A 43 2.95 23.01 5.48
N THR A 44 1.64 23.14 5.68
CA THR A 44 0.79 22.02 6.11
C THR A 44 0.77 20.89 5.07
N ALA A 45 0.64 21.23 3.78
CA ALA A 45 0.66 20.26 2.68
C ALA A 45 2.03 19.54 2.57
N GLU A 46 3.12 20.28 2.75
CA GLU A 46 4.48 19.72 2.76
C GLU A 46 4.68 18.75 3.94
N GLN A 47 4.23 19.12 5.14
CA GLN A 47 4.26 18.23 6.31
C GLN A 47 3.44 16.96 6.10
N GLN A 48 2.25 17.06 5.48
CA GLN A 48 1.44 15.89 5.14
C GLN A 48 2.10 15.01 4.08
N ALA A 49 2.74 15.60 3.08
CA ALA A 49 3.49 14.86 2.06
C ALA A 49 4.67 14.09 2.68
N LEU A 50 5.42 14.72 3.58
CA LEU A 50 6.52 14.07 4.31
C LEU A 50 6.02 12.92 5.20
N ALA A 51 4.91 13.13 5.92
CA ALA A 51 4.32 12.09 6.77
C ALA A 51 3.86 10.87 5.95
N THR A 52 3.15 11.11 4.84
CA THR A 52 2.68 10.03 3.95
C THR A 52 3.84 9.29 3.27
N GLN A 53 4.93 9.99 2.93
CA GLN A 53 6.12 9.35 2.40
C GLN A 53 6.80 8.46 3.46
N ALA A 54 6.95 8.94 4.70
CA ALA A 54 7.52 8.15 5.78
C ALA A 54 6.68 6.89 6.10
N GLU A 55 5.34 6.99 6.02
CA GLU A 55 4.46 5.83 6.17
C GLU A 55 4.63 4.81 5.04
N ARG A 56 4.78 5.27 3.79
CA ARG A 56 5.04 4.39 2.64
C ARG A 56 6.38 3.67 2.75
N GLU A 57 7.42 4.36 3.19
CA GLU A 57 8.75 3.77 3.41
C GLU A 57 8.69 2.69 4.50
N ARG A 58 8.04 2.97 5.63
CA ARG A 58 7.81 1.97 6.69
C ARG A 58 6.99 0.77 6.20
N ALA A 59 5.93 1.00 5.43
CA ALA A 59 5.13 -0.09 4.86
C ALA A 59 5.94 -0.93 3.88
N ALA A 60 6.80 -0.32 3.06
CA ALA A 60 7.69 -1.03 2.15
C ALA A 60 8.75 -1.86 2.89
N GLU A 61 9.30 -1.33 3.98
CA GLU A 61 10.22 -2.06 4.86
C GLU A 61 9.52 -3.24 5.54
N GLN A 62 8.31 -3.04 6.07
CA GLN A 62 7.52 -4.13 6.66
C GLN A 62 7.19 -5.22 5.65
N VAL A 63 6.86 -4.86 4.40
CA VAL A 63 6.62 -5.84 3.33
C VAL A 63 7.90 -6.62 3.00
N ARG A 64 9.07 -5.96 2.97
CA ARG A 64 10.36 -6.65 2.78
C ARG A 64 10.65 -7.59 3.94
N GLU A 65 10.52 -7.13 5.18
CA GLU A 65 10.76 -7.95 6.37
C GLU A 65 9.82 -9.17 6.43
N LEU A 66 8.54 -8.97 6.12
CA LEU A 66 7.54 -10.05 6.05
C LEU A 66 7.79 -11.01 4.89
N ARG A 67 8.44 -10.57 3.81
CA ARG A 67 8.86 -11.44 2.70
C ARG A 67 10.13 -12.23 3.04
N ASP A 68 11.03 -11.63 3.81
CA ASP A 68 12.31 -12.25 4.18
C ASP A 68 12.14 -13.26 5.32
N ARG A 69 11.19 -13.07 6.24
CA ARG A 69 10.88 -14.06 7.31
C ARG A 69 10.53 -15.46 6.80
N PRO A 70 9.62 -15.66 5.83
CA PRO A 70 9.34 -16.98 5.28
C PRO A 70 10.52 -17.51 4.45
N ALA A 71 11.28 -16.66 3.75
CA ALA A 71 12.48 -17.10 3.03
C ALA A 71 13.59 -17.58 3.99
N ALA A 72 13.80 -16.88 5.11
CA ALA A 72 14.71 -17.27 6.17
C ALA A 72 14.25 -18.53 6.90
N ALA A 73 12.94 -18.66 7.18
CA ALA A 73 12.37 -19.88 7.76
C ALA A 73 12.46 -21.09 6.80
N GLN A 74 12.29 -20.87 5.49
CA GLN A 74 12.47 -21.90 4.46
C GLN A 74 13.93 -22.34 4.35
N THR A 75 14.86 -21.38 4.34
CA THR A 75 16.31 -21.64 4.27
C THR A 75 16.80 -22.37 5.53
N ALA A 76 16.40 -21.90 6.72
CA ALA A 76 16.75 -22.53 8.00
C ALA A 76 16.16 -23.95 8.15
N SER A 77 15.03 -24.22 7.51
CA SER A 77 14.39 -25.54 7.51
C SER A 77 14.95 -26.48 6.42
N GLY A 78 15.85 -25.99 5.55
CA GLY A 78 16.34 -26.73 4.38
C GLY A 78 15.24 -27.07 3.36
N LEU A 79 14.13 -26.32 3.38
CA LEU A 79 12.98 -26.55 2.51
C LEU A 79 13.19 -25.82 1.19
N VAL A 80 13.77 -26.50 0.21
CA VAL A 80 13.83 -26.01 -1.17
C VAL A 80 12.45 -26.17 -1.79
N LEU A 81 11.83 -25.07 -2.22
CA LEU A 81 10.55 -25.10 -2.95
C LEU A 81 10.77 -25.71 -4.33
N PRO A 82 10.16 -26.86 -4.62
CA PRO A 82 10.24 -27.46 -5.94
C PRO A 82 9.46 -26.62 -6.97
N GLU A 83 9.95 -26.59 -8.21
CA GLU A 83 9.30 -25.85 -9.29
C GLU A 83 7.92 -26.45 -9.64
N LEU A 84 6.97 -25.58 -9.99
CA LEU A 84 5.66 -25.99 -10.46
C LEU A 84 5.75 -26.44 -11.92
N ALA A 85 5.56 -27.74 -12.15
CA ALA A 85 5.38 -28.31 -13.47
C ALA A 85 3.92 -28.22 -13.92
N ASP A 86 3.72 -28.15 -15.22
CA ASP A 86 2.41 -28.40 -15.81
C ASP A 86 2.13 -29.90 -15.74
N LEU A 87 1.04 -30.29 -15.07
CA LEU A 87 0.61 -31.67 -14.88
C LEU A 87 -0.53 -32.06 -15.84
N ASN A 88 -0.69 -31.28 -16.92
CA ASN A 88 -1.56 -31.61 -18.06
C ASN A 88 -1.31 -33.06 -18.52
N GLY A 89 -2.39 -33.85 -18.59
CA GLY A 89 -2.35 -35.27 -18.92
C GLY A 89 -2.76 -36.18 -17.75
N ASP A 90 -1.92 -36.29 -16.72
CA ASP A 90 -2.08 -37.29 -15.64
C ASP A 90 -3.18 -36.94 -14.63
N ILE A 91 -3.50 -35.65 -14.48
CA ILE A 91 -4.38 -35.15 -13.41
C ILE A 91 -5.56 -34.33 -13.96
N GLY A 92 -5.38 -33.64 -15.08
CA GLY A 92 -6.40 -32.87 -15.78
C GLY A 92 -5.83 -31.62 -16.45
N ASP A 93 -6.60 -31.04 -17.37
CA ASP A 93 -6.18 -29.85 -18.11
C ASP A 93 -6.17 -28.58 -17.22
N GLY A 94 -5.13 -27.77 -17.35
CA GLY A 94 -4.92 -26.53 -16.59
C GLY A 94 -4.36 -26.73 -15.17
N VAL A 95 -3.91 -27.94 -14.84
CA VAL A 95 -3.44 -28.28 -13.49
C VAL A 95 -1.93 -28.08 -13.37
N ARG A 96 -1.50 -27.23 -12.42
CA ARG A 96 -0.09 -27.04 -12.10
C ARG A 96 0.26 -27.64 -10.75
N GLY A 97 1.45 -28.21 -10.63
CA GLY A 97 1.79 -28.94 -9.41
C GLY A 97 3.23 -29.35 -9.28
N VAL A 98 3.50 -30.15 -8.25
CA VAL A 98 4.83 -30.65 -7.88
C VAL A 98 4.76 -32.17 -7.81
N ILE A 99 5.73 -32.84 -8.42
CA ILE A 99 5.92 -34.28 -8.26
C ILE A 99 7.07 -34.50 -7.27
N LEU A 100 6.81 -35.28 -6.22
CA LEU A 100 7.80 -35.72 -5.23
C LEU A 100 8.05 -37.22 -5.46
N PRO A 101 8.96 -37.58 -6.39
CA PRO A 101 9.13 -38.95 -6.86
C PRO A 101 9.56 -39.91 -5.75
N GLU A 102 10.42 -39.47 -4.82
CA GLU A 102 10.89 -40.29 -3.69
C GLU A 102 9.76 -40.70 -2.73
N ALA A 103 8.68 -39.92 -2.69
CA ALA A 103 7.53 -40.20 -1.83
C ALA A 103 6.35 -40.82 -2.60
N GLY A 104 6.42 -40.94 -3.93
CA GLY A 104 5.29 -41.37 -4.76
C GLY A 104 4.08 -40.43 -4.64
N ILE A 105 4.33 -39.13 -4.39
CA ILE A 105 3.33 -38.10 -4.15
C ILE A 105 3.35 -37.10 -5.30
N ALA A 106 2.19 -36.72 -5.81
CA ALA A 106 2.02 -35.53 -6.64
C ALA A 106 1.06 -34.55 -5.96
N LEU A 107 1.40 -33.27 -5.95
CA LEU A 107 0.58 -32.19 -5.43
C LEU A 107 0.11 -31.33 -6.60
N ALA A 108 -1.19 -31.10 -6.70
CA ALA A 108 -1.79 -30.39 -7.81
C ALA A 108 -2.66 -29.23 -7.30
N ARG A 109 -2.51 -28.04 -7.92
CA ARG A 109 -3.47 -26.95 -7.81
C ARG A 109 -4.53 -27.11 -8.87
N GLN A 110 -5.77 -27.24 -8.45
CA GLN A 110 -6.91 -27.24 -9.36
C GLN A 110 -7.25 -25.79 -9.79
N PRO A 111 -7.94 -25.61 -10.93
CA PRO A 111 -8.38 -24.29 -11.40
C PRO A 111 -9.30 -23.55 -10.43
N ASP A 112 -10.01 -24.28 -9.56
CA ASP A 112 -10.85 -23.73 -8.48
C ASP A 112 -10.04 -23.22 -7.26
N GLY A 113 -8.71 -23.35 -7.30
CA GLY A 113 -7.80 -22.96 -6.23
C GLY A 113 -7.57 -24.04 -5.16
N ALA A 114 -8.27 -25.18 -5.22
CA ALA A 114 -8.09 -26.27 -4.28
C ALA A 114 -6.74 -26.99 -4.50
N VAL A 115 -6.12 -27.46 -3.41
CA VAL A 115 -4.89 -28.25 -3.47
C VAL A 115 -5.20 -29.72 -3.22
N VAL A 116 -4.75 -30.58 -4.12
CA VAL A 116 -5.00 -32.03 -4.07
C VAL A 116 -3.69 -32.79 -4.05
N LEU A 117 -3.56 -33.67 -3.07
CA LEU A 117 -2.53 -34.69 -2.99
C LEU A 117 -2.97 -35.94 -3.73
N HIS A 118 -2.18 -36.36 -4.70
CA HIS A 118 -2.28 -37.62 -5.40
C HIS A 118 -1.23 -38.57 -4.82
N HIS A 119 -1.68 -39.66 -4.18
CA HIS A 119 -0.79 -40.66 -3.61
C HIS A 119 -1.38 -42.05 -3.82
N GLN A 120 -0.65 -42.94 -4.51
CA GLN A 120 -1.07 -44.33 -4.77
C GLN A 120 -2.50 -44.44 -5.36
N GLY A 121 -2.83 -43.55 -6.31
CA GLY A 121 -4.16 -43.51 -6.95
C GLY A 121 -5.28 -42.89 -6.10
N ARG A 122 -5.00 -42.48 -4.85
CA ARG A 122 -5.94 -41.73 -4.01
C ARG A 122 -5.77 -40.23 -4.24
N ARG A 123 -6.89 -39.50 -4.23
CA ARG A 123 -6.95 -38.04 -4.30
C ARG A 123 -7.41 -37.51 -2.95
N ILE A 124 -6.56 -36.77 -2.26
CA ILE A 124 -6.83 -36.20 -0.94
C ILE A 124 -6.82 -34.69 -1.09
N ARG A 125 -7.96 -34.03 -0.84
CA ARG A 125 -8.00 -32.57 -0.75
C ARG A 125 -7.30 -32.13 0.53
N LEU A 126 -6.30 -31.27 0.39
CA LEU A 126 -5.53 -30.76 1.52
C LEU A 126 -6.25 -29.52 2.09
N GLY A 127 -6.48 -29.51 3.40
CA GLY A 127 -7.35 -28.54 4.10
C GLY A 127 -8.20 -29.17 5.20
N ASP A 128 -8.25 -30.51 5.27
CA ASP A 128 -8.87 -31.26 6.35
C ASP A 128 -7.81 -31.69 7.40
N PRO A 129 -7.93 -31.29 8.67
CA PRO A 129 -6.96 -31.61 9.73
C PRO A 129 -6.80 -33.11 10.04
N ALA A 130 -7.67 -33.98 9.51
CA ALA A 130 -7.62 -35.42 9.80
C ALA A 130 -6.49 -36.21 9.09
N HIS A 131 -5.75 -35.63 8.14
CA HIS A 131 -4.89 -36.41 7.21
C HIS A 131 -3.40 -36.01 7.14
N ALA A 132 -2.78 -35.59 8.24
CA ALA A 132 -1.36 -35.20 8.28
C ALA A 132 -0.39 -36.41 8.11
N PRO A 133 0.43 -36.51 7.04
CA PRO A 133 1.36 -37.63 6.83
C PRO A 133 2.76 -37.42 7.43
N ALA A 134 3.49 -38.52 7.61
CA ALA A 134 4.83 -38.64 8.17
C ALA A 134 5.99 -38.14 7.26
N HIS A 135 5.71 -37.43 6.17
CA HIS A 135 6.70 -36.89 5.22
C HIS A 135 6.67 -35.35 5.17
N GLY A 136 6.55 -34.74 6.35
CA GLY A 136 6.14 -33.35 6.54
C GLY A 136 7.02 -32.29 5.86
N ARG A 137 8.32 -32.53 5.64
CA ARG A 137 9.22 -31.51 5.05
C ARG A 137 9.00 -31.35 3.53
N ALA A 138 9.17 -32.43 2.76
CA ALA A 138 8.96 -32.37 1.30
C ALA A 138 7.50 -32.01 0.96
N LEU A 139 6.54 -32.49 1.76
CA LEU A 139 5.13 -32.13 1.62
C LEU A 139 4.88 -30.65 1.94
N ALA A 140 5.47 -30.11 3.01
CA ALA A 140 5.36 -28.68 3.33
C ALA A 140 5.99 -27.80 2.24
N ALA A 141 7.15 -28.19 1.69
CA ALA A 141 7.76 -27.47 0.57
C ALA A 141 6.87 -27.52 -0.68
N GLY A 142 6.30 -28.68 -1.03
CA GLY A 142 5.37 -28.80 -2.15
C GLY A 142 4.07 -28.02 -1.94
N LEU A 143 3.51 -28.03 -0.73
CA LEU A 143 2.34 -27.24 -0.37
C LEU A 143 2.61 -25.73 -0.46
N LEU A 144 3.73 -25.27 0.10
CA LEU A 144 4.14 -23.86 0.01
C LEU A 144 4.36 -23.45 -1.46
N ALA A 145 4.96 -24.31 -2.28
CA ALA A 145 5.16 -24.03 -3.70
C ALA A 145 3.84 -23.88 -4.45
N VAL A 146 2.83 -24.70 -4.13
CA VAL A 146 1.50 -24.65 -4.74
C VAL A 146 0.63 -23.49 -4.21
N CYS A 147 0.79 -23.09 -2.94
CA CYS A 147 -0.02 -22.06 -2.29
C CYS A 147 0.52 -20.62 -2.41
N SER A 148 1.80 -20.44 -2.77
CA SER A 148 2.46 -19.11 -2.79
C SER A 148 2.33 -18.33 -4.11
N ARG A 149 1.49 -18.80 -5.05
CA ARG A 149 1.25 -18.16 -6.37
C ARG A 149 -0.19 -17.74 -6.61
#